data_AF-A0A0S3R1R5-F1
#
_entry.id   AF-A0A0S3R1R5-F1
#
_cell.length_a   1.000
_cell.length_b   1.000
_cell.length_c   1.000
_cell.angle_alpha   90.00
_cell.angle_beta   90.00
_cell.angle_gamma   90.00
#
_symmetry.space_group_name_H-M   'P 1'
#
loop_
_entity.id
_entity.type
_entity.pdbx_description
1 polymer ?
#
loop_
_entity_poly.entity_id
_entity_poly.type
_entity_poly.pdbx_seq_one_letter_code
_entity_poly.pdbx_strand_id
1 'polypeptide(L)'
;MHLEMIQVAELIENDLILIGSTAIEDKLQEGVPACIETLQRAGIKIWVLTGDKIETAINIAYACNLINNEMKQFVISSETDAIREVEDRGDQVEIARFIKEEVKKELKKCLEEAQTIFTPYLDQN
;
A
#
# COMPACT_ATOMS: atom_id res chain seq x y z
N MET A 1 -13.80 -24.93 -16.98
CA MET A 1 -13.91 -25.55 -15.65
C MET A 1 -13.73 -24.56 -14.50
N HIS A 2 -12.53 -24.02 -14.19
CA HIS A 2 -12.38 -23.15 -13.00
C HIS A 2 -13.04 -21.75 -13.14
N LEU A 3 -12.96 -21.15 -14.34
CA LEU A 3 -13.62 -19.88 -14.68
C LEU A 3 -15.15 -19.98 -14.66
N GLU A 4 -15.72 -21.08 -15.16
CA GLU A 4 -17.17 -21.32 -15.13
C GLU A 4 -17.68 -21.46 -13.70
N MET A 5 -16.88 -22.05 -12.80
CA MET A 5 -17.24 -22.17 -11.39
C MET A 5 -17.28 -20.81 -10.69
N ILE A 6 -16.34 -19.91 -10.99
CA ILE A 6 -16.33 -18.53 -10.46
C ILE A 6 -17.55 -17.77 -10.97
N GLN A 7 -17.84 -17.86 -12.27
CA GLN A 7 -19.02 -17.21 -12.87
C GLN A 7 -20.34 -17.68 -12.26
N VAL A 8 -20.47 -18.98 -11.98
CA VAL A 8 -21.67 -19.53 -11.32
C VAL A 8 -21.74 -19.11 -9.85
N ALA A 9 -20.61 -19.03 -9.14
CA ALA A 9 -20.57 -18.53 -7.76
C ALA A 9 -21.01 -17.06 -7.69
N GLU A 10 -20.51 -16.21 -8.59
CA GLU A 10 -20.90 -14.80 -8.68
C GLU A 10 -22.41 -14.61 -8.94
N LEU A 11 -23.06 -15.53 -9.67
CA LEU A 11 -24.52 -15.50 -9.86
C LEU A 11 -25.30 -15.84 -8.58
N ILE A 12 -24.72 -16.64 -7.69
CA ILE A 12 -25.36 -17.09 -6.44
C ILE A 12 -25.05 -16.15 -5.27
N GLU A 13 -23.87 -15.53 -5.24
CA GLU A 13 -23.39 -14.62 -4.18
C GLU A 13 -23.98 -13.19 -4.28
N ASN A 14 -25.28 -13.08 -4.54
CA ASN A 14 -26.02 -11.81 -4.59
C ASN A 14 -27.00 -11.71 -3.40
N ASP A 15 -27.43 -10.48 -3.06
CA ASP A 15 -28.43 -10.19 -2.02
C ASP A 15 -28.13 -10.80 -0.63
N LEU A 16 -26.84 -10.92 -0.29
CA LEU A 16 -26.40 -11.44 1.00
C LEU A 16 -26.65 -10.45 2.15
N ILE A 17 -26.95 -10.99 3.34
CA ILE A 17 -27.08 -10.21 4.58
C ILE A 17 -25.81 -10.39 5.40
N LEU A 18 -25.13 -9.29 5.72
CA LEU A 18 -23.96 -9.31 6.60
C LEU A 18 -24.38 -9.66 8.03
N ILE A 19 -23.97 -10.83 8.51
CA ILE A 19 -24.27 -11.32 9.86
C ILE A 19 -23.16 -11.01 10.89
N GLY A 20 -21.95 -10.71 10.42
CA GLY A 20 -20.79 -10.47 11.28
C GLY A 20 -19.48 -10.48 10.50
N SER A 21 -18.38 -10.23 11.21
CA SER A 21 -17.01 -10.28 10.68
C SER A 21 -16.07 -10.90 11.70
N THR A 22 -14.99 -11.51 11.23
CA THR A 22 -13.92 -12.06 12.06
C THR A 22 -12.64 -11.29 11.79
N ALA A 23 -11.82 -11.08 12.83
CA ALA A 23 -10.48 -10.53 12.69
C ALA A 23 -9.46 -11.55 13.20
N ILE A 24 -8.40 -11.75 12.43
CA ILE A 24 -7.26 -12.58 12.82
C ILE A 24 -6.05 -11.66 12.86
N GLU A 25 -5.35 -11.67 13.99
CA GLU A 25 -4.11 -10.91 14.17
C GLU A 25 -2.92 -11.77 13.72
N ASP A 26 -2.08 -11.20 12.85
CA ASP A 26 -0.81 -11.82 12.49
C ASP A 26 0.22 -11.55 13.59
N LYS A 27 0.72 -12.63 14.20
CA LYS A 27 1.58 -12.51 15.38
C LYS A 27 2.99 -12.11 14.98
N LEU A 28 3.40 -10.96 15.50
CA LEU A 28 4.79 -10.52 15.45
C LEU A 28 5.66 -11.30 16.44
N GLN A 29 6.96 -11.32 16.17
CA GLN A 29 7.94 -11.80 17.14
C GLN A 29 7.94 -10.87 18.37
N GLU A 30 8.28 -11.46 19.52
CA GLU A 30 8.34 -10.72 20.79
C GLU A 30 9.31 -9.54 20.70
N GLY A 31 8.87 -8.37 21.17
CA GLY A 31 9.69 -7.16 21.22
C GLY A 31 9.86 -6.40 19.90
N VAL A 32 9.36 -6.91 18.77
CA VAL A 32 9.46 -6.22 17.47
C VAL A 32 8.90 -4.79 17.52
N PRO A 33 7.68 -4.54 18.02
CA PRO A 33 7.13 -3.18 18.04
C PRO A 33 8.00 -2.20 18.86
N ALA A 34 8.47 -2.63 20.04
CA ALA A 34 9.29 -1.80 20.92
C ALA A 34 10.69 -1.52 20.31
N CYS A 35 11.25 -2.48 19.59
CA CYS A 35 12.51 -2.33 18.88
C CYS A 35 12.39 -1.30 17.75
N ILE A 36 11.38 -1.47 16.87
CA ILE A 36 11.11 -0.55 15.75
C ILE A 36 10.92 0.89 16.25
N GLU A 37 10.10 1.07 17.28
CA GLU A 37 9.87 2.39 17.88
C GLU A 37 11.17 3.00 18.43
N THR A 38 12.00 2.19 19.11
CA THR A 38 13.28 2.66 19.64
C THR A 38 14.25 3.09 18.55
N LEU A 39 14.33 2.33 17.45
CA LEU A 39 15.14 2.67 16.29
C LEU A 39 14.64 3.96 15.61
N GLN A 40 13.32 4.12 15.47
CA GLN A 40 12.73 5.35 14.92
C GLN A 40 13.03 6.57 15.79
N ARG A 41 12.90 6.46 17.13
CA ARG A 41 13.25 7.55 18.07
C ARG A 41 14.74 7.90 18.04
N ALA A 42 15.60 6.93 17.72
CA ALA A 42 17.03 7.16 17.49
C ALA A 42 17.35 7.82 16.13
N GLY A 43 16.33 8.12 15.31
CA GLY A 43 16.49 8.74 14.00
C GLY A 43 16.82 7.76 12.87
N ILE A 44 16.80 6.45 13.13
CA ILE A 44 17.09 5.42 12.13
C ILE A 44 15.88 5.24 11.22
N LYS A 45 16.10 5.33 9.90
CA LYS A 45 15.06 5.13 8.89
C LYS A 45 14.93 3.63 8.60
N ILE A 46 13.71 3.11 8.71
CA ILE A 46 13.42 1.68 8.58
C ILE A 46 12.59 1.47 7.32
N TRP A 47 12.98 0.51 6.50
CA TRP A 47 12.33 0.15 5.25
C TRP A 47 11.96 -1.33 5.32
N VAL A 48 10.72 -1.65 5.00
CA VAL A 48 10.24 -3.04 4.89
C VAL A 48 10.11 -3.37 3.42
N LEU A 49 10.84 -4.39 2.97
CA LEU A 49 10.71 -4.97 1.64
C LEU A 49 10.10 -6.36 1.81
N THR A 50 8.94 -6.58 1.22
CA THR A 50 8.22 -7.85 1.28
C THR A 50 7.69 -8.23 -0.09
N GLY A 51 7.57 -9.54 -0.34
CA GLY A 51 6.87 -10.10 -1.50
C GLY A 51 5.42 -10.49 -1.20
N ASP A 52 4.93 -10.14 -0.01
CA ASP A 52 3.54 -10.37 0.39
C ASP A 52 2.60 -9.30 -0.21
N LYS A 53 1.29 -9.54 -0.11
CA LYS A 53 0.26 -8.61 -0.55
C LYS A 53 0.35 -7.28 0.20
N ILE A 54 -0.07 -6.21 -0.47
CA ILE A 54 -0.01 -4.85 0.08
C ILE A 54 -0.84 -4.70 1.36
N GLU A 55 -2.00 -5.36 1.43
CA GLU A 55 -2.88 -5.31 2.60
C GLU A 55 -2.21 -5.96 3.82
N THR A 56 -1.53 -7.10 3.62
CA THR A 56 -0.78 -7.75 4.70
C THR A 56 0.41 -6.89 5.13
N ALA A 57 1.15 -6.32 4.17
CA ALA A 57 2.28 -5.43 4.47
C ALA A 57 1.85 -4.21 5.30
N ILE A 58 0.71 -3.60 4.95
CA ILE A 58 0.13 -2.48 5.70
C ILE A 58 -0.26 -2.93 7.12
N ASN A 59 -0.96 -4.06 7.26
CA ASN A 59 -1.35 -4.59 8.58
C ASN A 59 -0.12 -4.85 9.47
N ILE A 60 0.94 -5.44 8.93
CA ILE A 60 2.19 -5.67 9.66
C ILE A 60 2.87 -4.34 10.03
N ALA A 61 2.89 -3.37 9.13
CA ALA A 61 3.47 -2.05 9.40
C ALA A 61 2.75 -1.32 10.55
N TYR A 62 1.42 -1.48 10.65
CA TYR A 62 0.66 -0.99 11.81
C TYR A 62 0.97 -1.78 13.07
N ALA A 63 0.97 -3.11 13.00
CA ALA A 63 1.21 -3.98 14.16
C ALA A 63 2.60 -3.76 14.79
N CYS A 64 3.61 -3.42 13.99
CA CYS A 64 4.98 -3.18 14.47
C CYS A 64 5.27 -1.70 14.78
N ASN A 65 4.26 -0.82 14.80
CA ASN A 65 4.39 0.63 14.99
C ASN A 65 5.29 1.32 13.96
N LEU A 66 5.51 0.72 12.79
CA LEU A 66 6.26 1.37 11.72
C LEU A 66 5.49 2.55 11.14
N ILE A 67 4.17 2.40 11.01
CA ILE A 67 3.22 3.44 10.60
C ILE A 67 2.09 3.58 11.63
N ASN A 68 1.48 4.77 11.70
CA ASN A 68 0.33 5.02 12.57
C ASN A 68 -0.76 5.83 11.84
N ASN A 69 -1.90 6.04 12.48
CA ASN A 69 -3.06 6.73 11.89
C ASN A 69 -2.87 8.24 11.71
N GLU A 70 -1.85 8.83 12.35
CA GLU A 70 -1.53 10.25 12.23
C GLU A 70 -0.56 10.52 11.05
N MET A 71 0.11 9.47 10.56
CA MET A 71 1.00 9.56 9.42
C MET A 71 0.22 9.64 8.10
N LYS A 72 0.53 10.64 7.29
CA LYS A 72 0.06 10.70 5.90
C LYS A 72 0.68 9.55 5.11
N GLN A 73 -0.17 8.73 4.49
CA GLN A 73 0.25 7.64 3.63
C GLN A 73 0.32 8.09 2.17
N PHE A 74 1.41 7.75 1.51
CA PHE A 74 1.61 7.92 0.08
C PHE A 74 1.65 6.54 -0.56
N VAL A 75 0.69 6.27 -1.44
CA VAL A 75 0.57 4.98 -2.14
C VAL A 75 0.89 5.21 -3.61
N ILE A 76 1.78 4.38 -4.14
CA ILE A 76 2.20 4.40 -5.55
C ILE A 76 1.91 3.01 -6.08
N SER A 77 1.10 2.91 -7.12
CA SER A 77 0.63 1.63 -7.65
C SER A 77 0.60 1.64 -9.16
N SER A 78 0.94 0.50 -9.76
CA SER A 78 0.70 0.29 -11.19
C SER A 78 -0.74 -0.14 -11.50
N GLU A 79 -1.57 -0.41 -10.49
CA GLU A 79 -2.96 -0.85 -10.68
C GLU A 79 -3.92 0.34 -10.86
N THR A 80 -3.68 1.15 -11.88
CA THR A 80 -4.58 2.26 -12.26
C THR A 80 -5.30 1.94 -13.55
N ASP A 81 -6.50 2.49 -13.73
CA ASP A 81 -7.27 2.30 -14.98
C ASP A 81 -6.47 2.72 -16.21
N ALA A 82 -5.70 3.81 -16.10
CA ALA A 82 -4.83 4.29 -17.17
C ALA A 82 -3.72 3.28 -17.54
N ILE A 83 -3.15 2.56 -16.56
CA ILE A 83 -2.12 1.54 -16.82
C ILE A 83 -2.77 0.27 -17.39
N ARG A 84 -3.93 -0.14 -16.87
CA ARG A 84 -4.69 -1.30 -17.37
C ARG A 84 -5.05 -1.16 -18.85
N GLU A 85 -5.49 0.02 -19.27
CA GLU A 85 -5.77 0.31 -20.69
C GLU A 85 -4.55 0.17 -21.61
N VAL A 86 -3.33 0.37 -21.09
CA VAL A 86 -2.08 0.19 -21.84
C VAL A 86 -1.66 -1.28 -21.79
N GLU A 87 -1.88 -1.97 -20.67
CA GLU A 87 -1.65 -3.42 -20.53
C GLU A 87 -2.49 -4.23 -21.51
N ASP A 88 -3.76 -3.86 -21.70
CA ASP A 88 -4.68 -4.51 -22.65
C ASP A 88 -4.19 -4.43 -24.11
N ARG A 89 -3.33 -3.45 -24.44
CA ARG A 89 -2.73 -3.31 -25.78
C ARG A 89 -1.53 -4.23 -26.02
N GLY A 90 -0.94 -4.79 -24.95
CA GLY A 90 0.04 -5.88 -25.01
C GLY A 90 1.48 -5.54 -25.45
N ASP A 91 1.84 -4.27 -25.69
CA ASP A 91 3.23 -3.88 -25.97
C ASP A 91 4.02 -3.67 -24.66
N GLN A 92 4.85 -4.66 -24.31
CA GLN A 92 5.66 -4.63 -23.09
C GLN A 92 6.58 -3.40 -22.98
N VAL A 93 7.06 -2.86 -24.10
CA VAL A 93 7.95 -1.69 -24.10
C VAL A 93 7.14 -0.42 -23.88
N GLU A 94 5.95 -0.32 -24.47
CA GLU A 94 5.01 0.78 -24.22
C GLU A 94 4.53 0.77 -22.78
N ILE A 95 4.12 -0.39 -22.25
CA ILE A 95 3.68 -0.60 -20.88
C ILE A 95 4.78 -0.16 -19.90
N ALA A 96 6.00 -0.68 -20.06
CA ALA A 96 7.11 -0.35 -19.17
C ALA A 96 7.45 1.16 -19.20
N ARG A 97 7.37 1.79 -20.37
CA ARG A 97 7.58 3.23 -20.51
C ARG A 97 6.48 4.03 -19.82
N PHE A 98 5.23 3.62 -20.01
CA PHE A 98 4.06 4.29 -19.45
C PHE A 98 4.05 4.20 -17.92
N ILE A 99 4.23 2.99 -17.37
CA ILE A 99 4.34 2.76 -15.92
C ILE A 99 5.45 3.62 -15.33
N LYS A 100 6.63 3.66 -15.98
CA LYS A 100 7.76 4.46 -15.49
C LYS A 100 7.43 5.95 -15.43
N GLU A 101 6.75 6.50 -16.44
CA GLU A 101 6.37 7.91 -16.48
C GLU A 101 5.30 8.24 -15.43
N GLU A 102 4.27 7.40 -15.28
CA GLU A 102 3.23 7.62 -14.27
C GLU A 102 3.78 7.47 -12.84
N VAL A 103 4.58 6.45 -12.55
CA VAL A 103 5.25 6.30 -11.24
C VAL A 103 6.11 7.53 -10.93
N LYS A 104 6.85 8.05 -11.91
CA LYS A 104 7.68 9.25 -11.72
C LYS A 104 6.85 10.49 -11.41
N LYS A 105 5.68 10.62 -12.03
CA LYS A 105 4.74 11.72 -11.81
C LYS A 105 4.07 11.62 -10.44
N GLU A 106 3.64 10.42 -10.04
CA GLU A 106 3.10 10.17 -8.69
C GLU A 106 4.14 10.45 -7.61
N LEU A 107 5.38 9.99 -7.79
CA LEU A 107 6.48 10.27 -6.87
C LEU A 107 6.71 11.78 -6.68
N LYS A 108 6.72 12.55 -7.77
CA LYS A 108 6.87 14.02 -7.71
C LYS A 108 5.73 14.67 -6.94
N LYS A 109 4.50 14.29 -7.25
CA LYS A 109 3.31 14.80 -6.56
C LYS A 109 3.37 14.49 -5.06
N CYS A 110 3.72 13.26 -4.69
CA CYS A 110 3.87 12.85 -3.29
C CYS A 110 4.98 13.64 -2.59
N LEU A 111 6.09 13.90 -3.28
CA LEU A 111 7.19 14.71 -2.75
C LEU A 111 6.77 16.16 -2.49
N GLU A 112 6.05 16.79 -3.44
CA GLU A 112 5.53 18.15 -3.29
C GLU A 112 4.55 18.24 -2.12
N GLU A 113 3.61 17.30 -2.02
CA GLU A 113 2.67 17.21 -0.89
C GLU A 113 3.42 17.02 0.44
N ALA A 114 4.39 16.12 0.50
CA ALA A 114 5.19 15.91 1.70
C ALA A 114 5.93 17.20 2.11
N GLN A 115 6.54 17.91 1.16
CA GLN A 115 7.20 19.19 1.43
C GLN A 115 6.23 20.20 2.04
N THR A 116 5.01 20.33 1.53
CA THR A 116 4.03 21.27 2.09
C THR A 116 3.63 20.94 3.53
N ILE A 117 3.60 19.67 3.90
CA ILE A 117 3.31 19.22 5.28
C ILE A 117 4.45 19.62 6.22
N PHE A 118 5.70 19.54 5.76
CA PHE A 118 6.89 19.85 6.56
C PHE A 118 7.31 21.34 6.52
N THR A 119 6.85 22.12 5.55
CA THR A 119 7.20 23.55 5.40
C THR A 119 6.89 24.38 6.66
N PRO A 120 5.70 24.27 7.31
CA PRO A 120 5.44 25.03 8.54
C PRO A 120 6.31 24.64 9.75
N TYR A 121 7.05 23.53 9.69
CA TYR A 121 7.98 23.10 10.74
C TYR A 121 9.43 23.53 10.49
N LEU A 122 9.79 23.88 9.26
CA LEU A 122 11.16 24.30 8.91
C LEU A 122 11.42 25.79 9.16
N ASP A 123 10.37 26.62 9.21
CA ASP A 123 10.47 28.06 9.47
C ASP A 123 10.42 28.42 10.98
N GLN A 124 10.42 27.43 11.88
CA GLN A 124 10.33 27.63 13.34
C GLN A 124 11.66 27.45 14.10
N ASN A 125 12.80 27.36 13.43
CA ASN A 125 14.15 27.31 14.05
C ASN A 125 15.05 28.44 13.57
#